data_AF-A0A2A4LE99-F1
#
_entry.id   AF-A0A2A4LE99-F1
#
_cell.length_a   1.000
_cell.length_b   1.000
_cell.length_c   1.000
_cell.angle_alpha   90.00
_cell.angle_beta   90.00
_cell.angle_gamma   90.00
#
_symmetry.space_group_name_H-M   'P 1'
#
loop_
_entity.id
_entity.type
_entity.pdbx_description
1 polymer ?
#
loop_
_entity_poly.entity_id
_entity_poly.type
_entity_poly.pdbx_seq_one_letter_code
_entity_poly.pdbx_strand_id
1 'polypeptide(L)'
;MPHNIVLKKYRIYMEEIIERQEVCVRVVNALKDQEYITGSVKADIDVLYLQIRKMFELMMFASISAHTLTEKLSNKLQKAWNAEDILRTIERINPDFFPKPYLLQKNIASSGKEKEFNTHRIIQTKDTFGTSFLTKEEMKKFYTRDCNDFSHAKRENKYGNLFDQNYHMIKTREVLTKWVALLRNHSVNLGDAILVVDMFNYEGNVQVIYAVVEI
;
A
#
# COMPACT_ATOMS: atom_id res chain seq x y z
N MET A 1 22.22 -10.33 -3.02
CA MET A 1 22.31 -8.94 -3.55
C MET A 1 22.69 -8.04 -2.37
N PRO A 2 23.59 -7.05 -2.48
CA PRO A 2 23.94 -6.19 -1.35
C PRO A 2 22.69 -5.49 -0.80
N HIS A 3 22.51 -5.47 0.53
CA HIS A 3 21.33 -4.87 1.16
C HIS A 3 21.02 -3.46 0.62
N ASN A 4 22.05 -2.62 0.39
CA ASN A 4 21.90 -1.26 -0.16
C ASN A 4 21.10 -1.21 -1.48
N ILE A 5 21.26 -2.18 -2.39
CA ILE A 5 20.55 -2.21 -3.68
C ILE A 5 19.06 -2.55 -3.48
N VAL A 6 18.78 -3.56 -2.65
CA VAL A 6 17.42 -3.95 -2.25
C VAL A 6 16.68 -2.76 -1.65
N LEU A 7 17.35 -2.06 -0.76
CA LEU A 7 16.82 -0.92 -0.03
C LEU A 7 16.50 0.27 -0.95
N LYS A 8 17.40 0.58 -1.89
CA LYS A 8 17.17 1.62 -2.89
C LYS A 8 15.94 1.32 -3.75
N LYS A 9 15.75 0.07 -4.17
CA LYS A 9 14.58 -0.34 -4.97
C LYS A 9 13.28 -0.22 -4.18
N TYR A 10 13.26 -0.73 -2.95
CA TYR A 10 12.09 -0.64 -2.09
C TYR A 10 11.66 0.82 -1.88
N ARG A 11 12.62 1.70 -1.55
CA ARG A 11 12.39 3.13 -1.36
C ARG A 11 11.75 3.80 -2.58
N ILE A 12 12.24 3.53 -3.79
CA ILE A 12 11.69 4.11 -5.02
C ILE A 12 10.20 3.77 -5.19
N TYR A 13 9.82 2.52 -4.93
CA TYR A 13 8.41 2.12 -5.00
C TYR A 13 7.54 2.80 -3.94
N MET A 14 8.07 2.98 -2.72
CA MET A 14 7.38 3.67 -1.64
C MET A 14 7.19 5.16 -1.92
N GLU A 15 8.20 5.84 -2.47
CA GLU A 15 8.09 7.24 -2.90
C GLU A 15 7.01 7.41 -3.98
N GLU A 16 6.97 6.52 -4.99
CA GLU A 16 5.91 6.55 -6.01
C GLU A 16 4.51 6.27 -5.42
N ILE A 17 4.39 5.36 -4.44
CA ILE A 17 3.12 5.10 -3.75
C ILE A 17 2.59 6.38 -3.08
N ILE A 18 3.48 7.19 -2.49
CA ILE A 18 3.08 8.43 -1.83
C ILE A 18 2.57 9.46 -2.83
N GLU A 19 3.29 9.68 -3.94
CA GLU A 19 2.84 10.59 -5.01
C GLU A 19 1.45 10.18 -5.54
N ARG A 20 1.21 8.89 -5.71
CA ARG A 20 -0.10 8.36 -6.14
C ARG A 20 -1.17 8.50 -5.08
N GLN A 21 -0.82 8.33 -3.80
CA GLN A 21 -1.74 8.58 -2.70
C GLN A 21 -2.19 10.03 -2.67
N GLU A 22 -1.30 10.98 -2.95
CA GLU A 22 -1.67 12.40 -3.04
C GLU A 22 -2.65 12.67 -4.18
N VAL A 23 -2.47 12.03 -5.35
CA VAL A 23 -3.46 12.10 -6.44
C VAL A 23 -4.82 11.61 -5.96
N CYS A 24 -4.86 10.46 -5.28
CA CYS A 24 -6.10 9.92 -4.72
C CYS A 24 -6.77 10.88 -3.73
N VAL A 25 -5.99 11.48 -2.83
CA VAL A 25 -6.51 12.46 -1.85
C VAL A 25 -7.10 13.67 -2.55
N ARG A 26 -6.41 14.22 -3.57
CA ARG A 26 -6.91 15.34 -4.36
C ARG A 26 -8.25 15.00 -5.02
N VAL A 27 -8.34 13.85 -5.69
CA VAL A 27 -9.58 13.43 -6.36
C VAL A 27 -10.71 13.19 -5.35
N VAL A 28 -10.44 12.52 -4.22
CA VAL A 28 -11.44 12.29 -3.17
C VAL A 28 -11.97 13.59 -2.59
N ASN A 29 -11.12 14.60 -2.40
CA ASN A 29 -11.55 15.91 -1.88
C ASN A 29 -12.39 16.66 -2.91
N ALA A 30 -11.95 16.73 -4.17
CA ALA A 30 -12.73 17.34 -5.25
C ALA A 30 -14.13 16.72 -5.34
N LEU A 31 -14.23 15.38 -5.36
CA LEU A 31 -15.52 14.69 -5.43
C LEU A 31 -16.43 14.96 -4.22
N LYS A 32 -15.89 15.21 -3.02
CA LYS A 32 -16.69 15.60 -1.84
C LYS A 32 -17.25 17.00 -1.98
N ASP A 33 -16.45 17.91 -2.54
CA ASP A 33 -16.80 19.31 -2.74
C ASP A 33 -17.65 19.51 -4.01
N GLN A 34 -18.05 18.41 -4.68
CA GLN A 34 -18.76 18.40 -5.96
C GLN A 34 -17.99 19.08 -7.09
N GLU A 35 -16.66 19.11 -6.98
CA GLU A 35 -15.72 19.53 -8.00
C GLU A 35 -15.16 18.31 -8.74
N TYR A 36 -14.74 18.50 -9.99
CA TYR A 36 -14.24 17.41 -10.83
C TYR A 36 -12.88 17.76 -11.44
N ILE A 37 -11.85 16.97 -11.11
CA ILE A 37 -10.48 17.21 -11.59
C ILE A 37 -10.39 16.98 -13.10
N THR A 38 -11.07 15.94 -13.59
CA THR A 38 -11.13 15.60 -15.02
C THR A 38 -12.33 16.22 -15.74
N GLY A 39 -13.16 17.01 -15.04
CA GLY A 39 -14.43 17.51 -15.56
C GLY A 39 -15.57 16.48 -15.59
N SER A 40 -15.35 15.25 -15.10
CA SER A 40 -16.39 14.21 -15.00
C SER A 40 -16.19 13.31 -13.79
N VAL A 41 -17.25 13.13 -13.00
CA VAL A 41 -17.30 12.17 -11.88
C VAL A 41 -16.81 10.78 -12.29
N LYS A 42 -17.26 10.30 -13.45
CA LYS A 42 -16.96 8.94 -13.91
C LYS A 42 -15.46 8.78 -14.15
N ALA A 43 -14.84 9.77 -14.79
CA ALA A 43 -13.42 9.79 -15.09
C ALA A 43 -12.57 10.00 -13.82
N ASP A 44 -13.02 10.80 -12.87
CA ASP A 44 -12.35 10.94 -11.56
C ASP A 44 -12.36 9.62 -10.78
N ILE A 45 -13.46 8.87 -10.83
CA ILE A 45 -13.52 7.53 -10.22
C ILE A 45 -12.61 6.55 -10.99
N ASP A 46 -12.53 6.63 -12.33
CA ASP A 46 -11.55 5.84 -13.11
C ASP A 46 -10.11 6.15 -12.66
N VAL A 47 -9.78 7.44 -12.44
CA VAL A 47 -8.48 7.85 -11.89
C VAL A 47 -8.23 7.19 -10.53
N LEU A 48 -9.19 7.23 -9.60
CA LEU A 48 -9.05 6.57 -8.29
C LEU A 48 -8.74 5.08 -8.42
N TYR A 49 -9.51 4.36 -9.24
CA TYR A 49 -9.30 2.92 -9.44
C TYR A 49 -7.93 2.61 -10.06
N LEU A 50 -7.50 3.38 -11.04
CA LEU A 50 -6.19 3.21 -11.69
C LEU A 50 -5.03 3.50 -10.73
N GLN A 51 -5.13 4.58 -9.94
CA GLN A 51 -4.11 4.90 -8.95
C GLN A 51 -4.02 3.84 -7.86
N ILE A 52 -5.16 3.38 -7.31
CA ILE A 52 -5.17 2.31 -6.29
C ILE A 52 -4.63 1.01 -6.84
N ARG A 53 -5.02 0.62 -8.06
CA ARG A 53 -4.50 -0.57 -8.74
C ARG A 53 -2.97 -0.51 -8.86
N LYS A 54 -2.44 0.63 -9.30
CA LYS A 54 -1.00 0.81 -9.45
C LYS A 54 -0.27 0.82 -8.10
N MET A 55 -0.84 1.42 -7.06
CA MET A 55 -0.29 1.36 -5.70
C MET A 55 -0.17 -0.09 -5.19
N PHE A 56 -1.18 -0.93 -5.43
CA PHE A 56 -1.14 -2.35 -5.07
C PHE A 56 -0.01 -3.08 -5.82
N GLU A 57 0.15 -2.79 -7.12
CA GLU A 57 1.24 -3.34 -7.93
C GLU A 57 2.61 -2.90 -7.42
N LEU A 58 2.80 -1.62 -7.11
CA LEU A 58 4.06 -1.08 -6.59
C LEU A 58 4.44 -1.75 -5.26
N MET A 59 3.50 -1.94 -4.33
CA MET A 59 3.76 -2.64 -3.07
C MET A 59 4.17 -4.09 -3.31
N MET A 60 3.45 -4.80 -4.18
CA MET A 60 3.79 -6.16 -4.58
C MET A 60 5.21 -6.24 -5.14
N PHE A 61 5.56 -5.36 -6.08
CA PHE A 61 6.90 -5.29 -6.65
C PHE A 61 7.97 -4.86 -5.66
N ALA A 62 7.63 -3.99 -4.69
CA ALA A 62 8.55 -3.60 -3.62
C ALA A 62 8.95 -4.82 -2.78
N SER A 63 7.98 -5.60 -2.31
CA SER A 63 8.23 -6.82 -1.53
C SER A 63 9.05 -7.87 -2.30
N ILE A 64 8.83 -7.98 -3.61
CA ILE A 64 9.64 -8.84 -4.49
C ILE A 64 11.06 -8.32 -4.64
N SER A 65 11.21 -7.02 -4.93
CA SER A 65 12.49 -6.39 -5.25
C SER A 65 13.49 -6.47 -4.11
N ALA A 66 12.96 -6.68 -2.89
CA ALA A 66 13.72 -6.85 -1.69
C ALA A 66 14.08 -8.31 -1.36
N HIS A 67 13.54 -9.28 -2.10
CA HIS A 67 13.85 -10.70 -1.92
C HIS A 67 15.12 -11.12 -2.68
N THR A 68 15.85 -12.08 -2.12
CA THR A 68 17.08 -12.66 -2.72
C THR A 68 16.89 -13.38 -4.07
N LEU A 69 15.64 -13.66 -4.51
CA LEU A 69 15.31 -14.42 -5.73
C LEU A 69 14.92 -13.54 -6.93
N THR A 70 15.29 -12.26 -6.89
CA THR A 70 14.77 -11.17 -7.75
C THR A 70 14.94 -11.36 -9.26
N GLU A 71 16.06 -11.89 -9.77
CA GLU A 71 16.32 -11.93 -11.22
C GLU A 71 15.43 -12.89 -12.00
N LYS A 72 15.27 -14.13 -11.50
CA LYS A 72 14.37 -15.13 -12.14
C LYS A 72 12.91 -14.70 -12.05
N LEU A 73 12.59 -13.88 -11.07
CA LEU A 73 11.24 -13.45 -10.75
C LEU A 73 10.79 -12.24 -11.58
N SER A 74 11.69 -11.27 -11.80
CA SER A 74 11.47 -10.14 -12.71
C SER A 74 10.95 -10.58 -14.08
N ASN A 75 11.58 -11.61 -14.66
CA ASN A 75 11.20 -12.12 -15.99
C ASN A 75 9.82 -12.79 -16.04
N LYS A 76 9.36 -13.40 -14.93
CA LYS A 76 8.02 -14.01 -14.85
C LYS A 76 6.94 -12.96 -14.62
N LEU A 77 7.24 -11.95 -13.80
CA LEU A 77 6.30 -10.88 -13.48
C LEU A 77 6.13 -9.89 -14.63
N GLN A 78 7.18 -9.61 -15.40
CA GLN A 78 7.08 -8.82 -16.64
C GLN A 78 6.12 -9.46 -17.66
N LYS A 79 5.92 -10.78 -17.58
CA LYS A 79 5.01 -11.53 -18.44
C LYS A 79 3.63 -11.77 -17.82
N ALA A 80 3.39 -11.32 -16.59
CA ALA A 80 2.10 -11.46 -15.95
C ALA A 80 1.17 -10.34 -16.46
N TRP A 81 0.12 -10.72 -17.19
CA TRP A 81 -0.82 -9.79 -17.83
C TRP A 81 -2.03 -9.42 -16.96
N ASN A 82 -2.27 -10.17 -15.88
CA ASN A 82 -3.29 -9.87 -14.89
C ASN A 82 -2.66 -9.95 -13.48
N ALA A 83 -3.12 -9.15 -12.52
CA ALA A 83 -2.48 -9.21 -11.20
C ALA A 83 -2.93 -10.37 -10.32
N GLU A 84 -3.89 -11.18 -10.75
CA GLU A 84 -4.11 -12.45 -10.08
C GLU A 84 -2.91 -13.38 -10.29
N ASP A 85 -2.32 -13.37 -11.48
CA ASP A 85 -1.07 -14.07 -11.79
C ASP A 85 0.13 -13.45 -11.05
N ILE A 86 0.16 -12.12 -10.92
CA ILE A 86 1.18 -11.43 -10.09
C ILE A 86 1.06 -11.89 -8.64
N LEU A 87 -0.13 -11.78 -8.04
CA LEU A 87 -0.39 -12.17 -6.65
C LEU A 87 -0.04 -13.63 -6.40
N ARG A 88 -0.55 -14.56 -7.22
CA ARG A 88 -0.25 -15.99 -7.08
C ARG A 88 1.23 -16.29 -7.22
N THR A 89 1.92 -15.61 -8.14
CA THR A 89 3.36 -15.79 -8.34
C THR A 89 4.14 -15.33 -7.12
N ILE A 90 3.77 -14.19 -6.54
CA ILE A 90 4.41 -13.64 -5.34
C ILE A 90 4.15 -14.53 -4.13
N GLU A 91 2.90 -14.90 -3.87
CA GLU A 91 2.52 -15.73 -2.73
C GLU A 91 3.25 -17.07 -2.69
N ARG A 92 3.47 -17.68 -3.86
CA ARG A 92 4.22 -18.94 -3.95
C ARG A 92 5.69 -18.77 -3.52
N ILE A 93 6.26 -17.58 -3.70
CA ILE A 93 7.69 -17.33 -3.50
C ILE A 93 7.95 -16.78 -2.11
N ASN A 94 7.14 -15.81 -1.70
CA ASN A 94 7.19 -15.21 -0.38
C ASN A 94 5.77 -15.18 0.18
N PRO A 95 5.35 -16.22 0.93
CA PRO A 95 4.05 -16.25 1.58
C PRO A 95 3.83 -15.07 2.56
N ASP A 96 4.92 -14.51 3.10
CA ASP A 96 4.97 -13.39 4.03
C ASP A 96 5.26 -12.04 3.34
N PHE A 97 5.06 -11.92 2.02
CA PHE A 97 5.35 -10.68 1.27
C PHE A 97 4.50 -9.47 1.68
N PHE A 98 3.32 -9.73 2.25
CA PHE A 98 2.35 -8.68 2.53
C PHE A 98 2.79 -7.86 3.76
N PRO A 99 2.76 -6.52 3.70
CA PRO A 99 3.18 -5.67 4.80
C PRO A 99 2.49 -6.01 6.12
N LYS A 100 3.27 -6.06 7.20
CA LYS A 100 2.77 -6.25 8.56
C LYS A 100 2.84 -4.90 9.29
N PRO A 101 1.69 -4.26 9.56
CA PRO A 101 1.71 -2.97 10.22
C PRO A 101 2.23 -3.13 11.65
N TYR A 102 2.94 -2.12 12.15
CA TYR A 102 3.32 -2.03 13.55
C TYR A 102 3.07 -0.62 14.06
N LEU A 103 2.87 -0.51 15.37
CA LEU A 103 2.85 0.79 16.03
C LEU A 103 4.16 1.04 16.76
N LEU A 104 4.67 2.26 16.63
CA LEU A 104 5.73 2.76 17.48
C LEU A 104 5.11 3.25 18.78
N GLN A 105 5.32 2.53 19.88
CA GLN A 105 4.94 3.01 21.20
C GLN A 105 5.91 4.10 21.66
N LYS A 106 5.41 5.33 21.86
CA LYS A 106 6.17 6.38 22.53
C LYS A 106 6.25 6.05 24.03
N ASN A 107 7.44 5.74 24.53
CA ASN A 107 7.70 5.79 25.96
C ASN A 107 7.85 7.27 26.34
N ILE A 108 6.79 7.88 26.89
CA ILE A 108 6.95 9.16 27.59
C ILE A 108 7.63 8.81 28.92
N ALA A 109 8.87 9.24 29.09
CA ALA A 109 9.58 9.08 30.35
C ALA A 109 8.79 9.81 31.45
N SER A 110 8.11 9.05 32.31
CA SER A 110 7.48 9.54 33.54
C SER A 110 8.57 9.84 34.58
N SER A 111 9.41 10.85 34.31
CA SER A 111 10.26 11.61 35.25
C SER A 111 11.45 12.20 34.50
N GLY A 112 11.65 13.51 34.65
CA GLY A 112 12.62 14.29 33.88
C GLY A 112 14.08 14.06 34.25
N LYS A 113 14.61 12.84 34.07
CA LYS A 113 16.05 12.60 34.04
C LYS A 113 16.42 11.66 32.90
N GLU A 114 17.27 12.20 32.04
CA GLU A 114 17.99 11.66 30.88
C GLU A 114 18.15 10.13 30.81
N LYS A 115 17.65 9.54 29.72
CA LYS A 115 18.43 9.01 28.58
C LYS A 115 17.44 8.49 27.55
N GLU A 116 17.31 9.21 26.43
CA GLU A 116 16.52 8.76 25.27
C GLU A 116 17.10 7.45 24.73
N PHE A 117 16.53 6.33 25.17
CA PHE A 117 16.48 5.13 24.35
C PHE A 117 15.06 5.06 23.80
N ASN A 118 14.88 5.51 22.56
CA ASN A 118 13.70 5.20 21.73
C ASN A 118 13.65 3.68 21.51
N THR A 119 13.20 2.95 22.52
CA THR A 119 12.88 1.54 22.41
C THR A 119 11.56 1.45 21.65
N HIS A 120 11.66 1.41 20.33
CA HIS A 120 10.56 1.15 19.41
C HIS A 120 10.04 -0.27 19.68
N ARG A 121 9.02 -0.41 20.53
CA ARG A 121 8.36 -1.69 20.70
C ARG A 121 7.42 -1.90 19.52
N ILE A 122 7.73 -2.87 18.66
CA ILE A 122 6.83 -3.36 17.62
C ILE A 122 5.64 -4.02 18.32
N ILE A 123 4.49 -3.37 18.32
CA ILE A 123 3.23 -4.01 18.72
C ILE A 123 2.56 -4.52 17.44
N GLN A 124 2.43 -5.83 17.30
CA GLN A 124 1.51 -6.41 16.30
C GLN A 124 0.10 -6.09 16.76
N THR A 125 -0.55 -5.15 16.08
CA THR A 125 -1.87 -4.69 16.50
C THR A 125 -2.96 -5.46 15.79
N LYS A 126 -3.81 -6.12 16.59
CA LYS A 126 -5.24 -6.15 16.27
C LYS A 126 -5.81 -4.80 16.74
N ASP A 127 -6.35 -4.01 15.82
CA ASP A 127 -7.27 -2.89 16.03
C ASP A 127 -7.02 -1.96 17.24
N THR A 128 -5.88 -1.28 17.31
CA THR A 128 -5.61 -0.39 18.47
C THR A 128 -6.17 1.03 18.33
N PHE A 129 -6.90 1.37 17.25
CA PHE A 129 -7.50 2.72 17.08
C PHE A 129 -8.85 2.72 16.34
N GLY A 130 -9.57 1.60 16.33
CA GLY A 130 -10.83 1.49 15.59
C GLY A 130 -10.71 1.65 14.06
N THR A 131 -9.48 1.74 13.54
CA THR A 131 -9.18 1.75 12.11
C THR A 131 -8.53 0.42 11.77
N SER A 132 -9.22 -0.42 11.00
CA SER A 132 -8.66 -1.68 10.53
C SER A 132 -7.62 -1.42 9.45
N PHE A 133 -6.60 -2.26 9.38
CA PHE A 133 -5.61 -2.23 8.29
C PHE A 133 -6.15 -2.93 7.06
N LEU A 134 -5.65 -2.56 5.88
CA LEU A 134 -6.02 -3.25 4.65
C LEU A 134 -5.43 -4.66 4.69
N THR A 135 -6.28 -5.67 4.67
CA THR A 135 -5.84 -7.06 4.61
C THR A 135 -5.50 -7.48 3.18
N LYS A 136 -4.68 -8.52 3.05
CA LYS A 136 -4.37 -9.14 1.75
C LYS A 136 -5.62 -9.57 0.98
N GLU A 137 -6.61 -10.15 1.67
CA GLU A 137 -7.86 -10.60 1.06
C GLU A 137 -8.73 -9.44 0.59
N GLU A 138 -8.81 -8.35 1.37
CA GLU A 138 -9.50 -7.13 0.95
C GLU A 138 -8.83 -6.50 -0.27
N MET A 139 -7.49 -6.43 -0.28
CA MET A 139 -6.72 -5.94 -1.43
C MET A 139 -7.01 -6.79 -2.67
N LYS A 140 -6.94 -8.12 -2.56
CA LYS A 140 -7.22 -9.06 -3.66
C LYS A 140 -8.64 -8.90 -4.18
N LYS A 141 -9.62 -8.84 -3.28
CA LYS A 141 -11.04 -8.66 -3.65
C LYS A 141 -11.26 -7.34 -4.37
N PHE A 142 -10.71 -6.24 -3.84
CA PHE A 142 -10.86 -4.92 -4.44
C PHE A 142 -10.18 -4.84 -5.81
N TYR A 143 -8.97 -5.39 -5.95
CA TYR A 143 -8.27 -5.44 -7.22
C TYR A 143 -9.08 -6.21 -8.28
N THR A 144 -9.50 -7.42 -7.95
CA THR A 144 -10.13 -8.36 -8.90
C THR A 144 -11.56 -8.01 -9.25
N ARG A 145 -12.35 -7.49 -8.31
CA ARG A 145 -13.77 -7.20 -8.52
C ARG A 145 -14.06 -5.74 -8.79
N ASP A 146 -13.39 -4.83 -8.10
CA ASP A 146 -13.70 -3.41 -8.21
C ASP A 146 -12.81 -2.77 -9.29
N CYS A 147 -11.48 -2.81 -9.15
CA CYS A 147 -10.58 -2.20 -10.14
C CYS A 147 -10.73 -2.83 -11.52
N ASN A 148 -10.69 -4.16 -11.61
CA ASN A 148 -10.75 -4.86 -12.89
C ASN A 148 -12.09 -4.66 -13.58
N ASP A 149 -13.22 -4.91 -12.89
CA ASP A 149 -14.54 -4.83 -13.53
C ASP A 149 -14.94 -3.39 -13.88
N PHE A 150 -14.47 -2.40 -13.11
CA PHE A 150 -14.71 -0.99 -13.41
C PHE A 150 -13.89 -0.49 -14.61
N SER A 151 -12.66 -0.97 -14.77
CA SER A 151 -11.75 -0.56 -15.85
C SER A 151 -12.07 -1.20 -17.21
N HIS A 152 -12.94 -2.22 -17.26
CA HIS A 152 -13.32 -2.87 -18.52
C HIS A 152 -14.44 -2.08 -19.22
N ALA A 153 -14.37 -2.00 -20.57
CA ALA A 153 -15.40 -1.38 -21.40
C ALA A 153 -16.81 -1.99 -21.20
N LYS A 154 -16.90 -3.17 -20.57
CA LYS A 154 -18.15 -3.82 -20.14
C LYS A 154 -18.78 -3.16 -18.91
N ARG A 155 -18.20 -2.11 -18.34
CA ARG A 155 -18.76 -1.31 -17.24
C ARG A 155 -20.20 -0.89 -17.53
N GLU A 156 -20.50 -0.45 -18.75
CA GLU A 156 -21.87 -0.07 -19.14
C GLU A 156 -22.84 -1.27 -19.10
N ASN A 157 -22.37 -2.47 -19.45
CA ASN A 157 -23.18 -3.69 -19.38
C ASN A 157 -23.41 -4.19 -17.94
N LYS A 158 -22.48 -3.86 -17.02
CA LYS A 158 -22.54 -4.32 -15.63
C LYS A 158 -23.24 -3.32 -14.71
N TYR A 159 -23.00 -2.03 -14.93
CA TYR A 159 -23.52 -0.96 -14.10
C TYR A 159 -24.62 -0.18 -14.82
N GLY A 160 -24.48 0.17 -16.10
CA GLY A 160 -25.51 0.92 -16.84
C GLY A 160 -26.10 2.08 -16.02
N ASN A 161 -27.43 2.06 -15.83
CA ASN A 161 -28.18 3.01 -14.99
C ASN A 161 -28.01 2.82 -13.47
N LEU A 162 -27.40 1.71 -13.02
CA LEU A 162 -27.10 1.36 -11.63
C LEU A 162 -25.73 1.90 -11.16
N PHE A 163 -25.09 2.78 -11.93
CA PHE A 163 -23.85 3.42 -11.49
C PHE A 163 -24.11 4.29 -10.25
N ASP A 164 -23.65 3.81 -9.11
CA ASP A 164 -23.75 4.51 -7.83
C ASP A 164 -22.42 5.18 -7.50
N GLN A 165 -22.33 6.49 -7.76
CA GLN A 165 -21.17 7.31 -7.42
C GLN A 165 -20.83 7.21 -5.92
N ASN A 166 -21.83 7.22 -5.05
CA ASN A 166 -21.62 7.20 -3.60
C ASN A 166 -21.01 5.88 -3.17
N TYR A 167 -21.46 4.75 -3.74
CA TYR A 167 -20.85 3.45 -3.51
C TYR A 167 -19.35 3.47 -3.83
N HIS A 168 -18.98 3.94 -5.03
CA HIS A 168 -17.58 3.97 -5.47
C HIS A 168 -16.73 4.93 -4.62
N MET A 169 -17.27 6.10 -4.25
CA MET A 169 -16.58 7.05 -3.37
C MET A 169 -16.35 6.48 -1.97
N ILE A 170 -17.37 5.88 -1.35
CA ILE A 170 -17.24 5.26 -0.03
C ILE A 170 -16.23 4.12 -0.09
N LYS A 171 -16.32 3.27 -1.12
CA LYS A 171 -15.46 2.09 -1.25
C LYS A 171 -13.98 2.47 -1.46
N THR A 172 -13.70 3.40 -2.36
CA THR A 172 -12.33 3.88 -2.62
C THR A 172 -11.76 4.58 -1.39
N ARG A 173 -12.54 5.42 -0.70
CA ARG A 173 -12.13 6.07 0.55
C ARG A 173 -11.82 5.08 1.67
N GLU A 174 -12.65 4.06 1.84
CA GLU A 174 -12.41 2.98 2.81
C GLU A 174 -11.07 2.31 2.54
N VAL A 175 -10.85 1.86 1.30
CA VAL A 175 -9.60 1.19 0.90
C VAL A 175 -8.38 2.08 1.09
N LEU A 176 -8.47 3.35 0.68
CA LEU A 176 -7.39 4.31 0.86
C LEU A 176 -7.07 4.53 2.35
N THR A 177 -8.08 4.66 3.20
CA THR A 177 -7.87 4.87 4.65
C THR A 177 -7.13 3.68 5.27
N LYS A 178 -7.58 2.46 4.95
CA LYS A 178 -6.94 1.22 5.40
C LYS A 178 -5.53 1.04 4.81
N TRP A 179 -5.30 1.48 3.57
CA TRP A 179 -4.01 1.46 2.89
C TRP A 179 -2.99 2.40 3.56
N VAL A 180 -3.38 3.64 3.84
CA VAL A 180 -2.51 4.60 4.56
C VAL A 180 -2.14 4.05 5.93
N ALA A 181 -3.12 3.50 6.66
CA ALA A 181 -2.88 2.88 7.96
C ALA A 181 -1.90 1.69 7.86
N LEU A 182 -2.06 0.84 6.84
CA LEU A 182 -1.20 -0.33 6.60
C LEU A 182 0.25 0.07 6.36
N LEU A 183 0.49 1.04 5.47
CA LEU A 183 1.84 1.37 5.03
C LEU A 183 2.54 2.43 5.90
N ARG A 184 1.84 3.15 6.77
CA ARG A 184 2.46 4.22 7.57
C ARG A 184 3.72 3.77 8.31
N ASN A 185 3.61 2.64 9.01
CA ASN A 185 4.66 1.99 9.77
C ASN A 185 4.46 0.49 9.57
N HIS A 186 5.36 -0.16 8.83
CA HIS A 186 5.16 -1.55 8.40
C HIS A 186 6.47 -2.32 8.28
N SER A 187 6.41 -3.63 8.47
CA SER A 187 7.52 -4.52 8.18
C SER A 187 7.21 -5.44 7.01
N VAL A 188 8.25 -5.83 6.27
CA VAL A 188 8.19 -6.78 5.17
C VAL A 188 9.24 -7.86 5.38
N ASN A 189 8.84 -9.12 5.23
CA ASN A 189 9.76 -10.24 5.28
C ASN A 189 10.44 -10.42 3.91
N LEU A 190 11.77 -10.46 3.91
CA LEU A 190 12.62 -10.61 2.72
C LEU A 190 13.12 -12.05 2.49
N GLY A 191 12.77 -12.97 3.40
CA GLY A 191 13.23 -14.35 3.44
C GLY A 191 14.28 -14.56 4.54
N ASP A 192 15.43 -13.92 4.40
CA ASP A 192 16.58 -13.96 5.33
C ASP A 192 16.68 -12.73 6.25
N ALA A 193 15.78 -11.76 6.04
CA ALA A 193 15.80 -10.48 6.73
C ALA A 193 14.39 -9.92 6.90
N ILE A 194 14.21 -9.07 7.92
CA ILE A 194 13.03 -8.21 8.05
C ILE A 194 13.41 -6.78 7.72
N LEU A 195 12.67 -6.18 6.79
CA LEU A 195 12.70 -4.75 6.52
C LEU A 195 11.66 -4.07 7.40
N VAL A 196 12.08 -3.18 8.29
CA VAL A 196 11.19 -2.28 9.05
C VAL A 196 11.07 -0.97 8.26
N VAL A 197 9.89 -0.37 8.15
CA VAL A 197 9.66 0.81 7.30
C VAL A 197 8.75 1.81 7.99
N ASP A 198 9.26 3.02 8.18
CA ASP A 198 8.42 4.19 8.43
C ASP A 198 8.30 4.95 7.12
N MET A 199 7.10 5.41 6.76
CA MET A 199 6.87 6.21 5.53
C MET A 199 6.92 7.72 5.79
N PHE A 200 6.84 8.11 7.07
CA PHE A 200 6.83 9.50 7.51
C PHE A 200 7.78 9.66 8.70
N ASN A 201 8.55 10.75 8.69
CA ASN A 201 9.38 11.14 9.82
C ASN A 201 8.52 11.74 10.95
N TYR A 202 9.16 12.13 12.06
CA TYR A 202 8.51 12.72 13.23
C TYR A 202 7.80 14.07 12.95
N GLU A 203 8.15 14.73 11.84
CA GLU A 203 7.56 15.99 11.36
C GLU A 203 6.42 15.75 10.36
N GLY A 204 6.14 14.50 10.01
CA GLY A 204 5.16 14.13 8.98
C GLY A 204 5.69 14.25 7.56
N ASN A 205 6.98 14.52 7.36
CA ASN A 205 7.62 14.52 6.05
C ASN A 205 7.87 13.09 5.58
N VAL A 206 7.75 12.86 4.28
CA VAL A 206 8.02 11.57 3.66
C VAL A 206 9.46 11.15 3.94
N GLN A 207 9.62 10.05 4.66
CA GLN A 207 10.93 9.48 4.91
C GLN A 207 10.77 7.98 5.00
N VAL A 208 11.45 7.24 4.12
CA VAL A 208 11.54 5.79 4.17
C VAL A 208 12.75 5.41 5.03
N ILE A 209 12.54 5.29 6.35
CA ILE A 209 13.58 4.78 7.27
C ILE A 209 13.42 3.27 7.36
N TYR A 210 14.53 2.54 7.27
CA TYR A 210 14.49 1.11 7.46
C TYR A 210 15.67 0.55 8.24
N ALA A 211 15.42 -0.60 8.86
CA ALA A 211 16.44 -1.46 9.46
C ALA A 211 16.29 -2.87 8.89
N VAL A 212 17.42 -3.53 8.64
CA VAL A 212 17.49 -4.95 8.30
C VAL A 212 17.76 -5.69 9.60
N VAL A 213 16.84 -6.57 9.99
CA VAL A 213 17.06 -7.52 11.08
C VAL A 213 17.35 -8.88 10.43
N GLU A 214 18.59 -9.33 10.51
CA GLU A 214 18.99 -10.68 10.10
C GLU A 214 18.31 -11.71 11.01
N ILE A 215 17.76 -12.77 10.42
CA ILE A 215 17.08 -13.87 11.14
C ILE A 215 18.01 -15.09 11.21
#